data_AF-A0A382CCT0-F1
#
_entry.id   AF-A0A382CCT0-F1
#
_cell.length_a   1.000
_cell.length_b   1.000
_cell.length_c   1.000
_cell.angle_alpha   90.00
_cell.angle_beta   90.00
_cell.angle_gamma   90.00
#
_symmetry.space_group_name_H-M   'P 1'
#
loop_
_entity.id
_entity.type
_entity.pdbx_description
1 polymer ?
#
loop_
_entity_poly.entity_id
_entity_poly.type
_entity_poly.pdbx_seq_one_letter_code
_entity_poly.pdbx_strand_id
1 'polypeptide(L)' 'IQILKPGLFNDCPDGPFSLNFIYDRAAQQKRLFGLRHEGQWIELNHPEGLAAAEQALLE' A
#
# COMPACT_ATOMS: atom_id res chain seq x y z
N ILE A 1 2.03 -3.03 0.28
CA ILE A 1 0.89 -3.90 -0.13
C ILE A 1 -0.29 -3.61 0.81
N GLN A 2 -1.52 -3.62 0.31
CA GLN A 2 -2.72 -3.39 1.11
C GLN A 2 -3.79 -4.44 0.81
N ILE A 3 -4.56 -4.83 1.84
CA ILE A 3 -5.74 -5.70 1.71
C ILE A 3 -6.91 -4.91 2.30
N LEU A 4 -7.84 -4.49 1.45
CA LEU A 4 -8.92 -3.58 1.83
C LEU A 4 -10.28 -4.24 1.65
N LYS A 5 -11.16 -4.07 2.65
CA LYS A 5 -12.56 -4.48 2.53
C LYS A 5 -13.32 -3.47 1.66
N PRO A 6 -14.11 -3.90 0.65
CA PRO A 6 -14.81 -2.97 -0.26
C PRO A 6 -15.69 -1.92 0.45
N GLY A 7 -16.33 -2.28 1.56
CA GLY A 7 -17.17 -1.35 2.32
C GLY A 7 -16.43 -0.18 2.97
N LEU A 8 -15.09 -0.17 2.97
CA LEU A 8 -14.30 1.01 3.38
C LEU A 8 -14.49 2.19 2.44
N PHE A 9 -14.94 1.94 1.20
CA PHE A 9 -15.15 2.96 0.18
C PHE A 9 -16.56 3.55 0.18
N ASN A 10 -17.45 3.10 1.08
CA ASN A 10 -18.77 3.70 1.24
C ASN A 10 -18.61 5.14 1.74
N ASP A 11 -19.45 6.05 1.21
CA ASP A 11 -19.48 7.47 1.60
C ASP A 11 -18.09 8.15 1.52
N CYS A 12 -17.33 7.81 0.49
CA CYS A 12 -16.07 8.49 0.14
C CYS A 12 -16.32 9.73 -0.72
N PRO A 13 -15.38 10.69 -0.76
CA PRO A 13 -15.52 11.88 -1.60
C PRO A 13 -15.66 11.52 -3.08
N ASP A 14 -16.45 12.30 -3.80
CA ASP A 14 -16.50 12.23 -5.26
C ASP A 14 -15.17 12.71 -5.86
N GLY A 15 -14.72 12.06 -6.92
CA GLY A 15 -13.47 12.39 -7.63
C GLY A 15 -12.21 11.84 -6.95
N PRO A 16 -11.00 12.33 -7.34
CA PRO A 16 -9.75 11.86 -6.76
C PRO A 16 -9.62 12.27 -5.29
N PHE A 17 -9.30 11.29 -4.43
CA PHE A 17 -9.03 11.53 -3.00
C PHE A 17 -7.87 10.66 -2.49
N SER A 18 -7.30 11.04 -1.35
CA SER A 18 -6.23 10.27 -0.70
C SER A 18 -6.78 9.06 0.06
N LEU A 19 -6.16 7.89 -0.10
CA LEU A 19 -6.52 6.70 0.68
C LEU A 19 -6.32 6.86 2.19
N ASN A 20 -5.55 7.86 2.65
CA ASN A 20 -5.48 8.15 4.09
C ASN A 20 -6.85 8.43 4.69
N PHE A 21 -7.79 8.98 3.92
CA PHE A 21 -9.17 9.18 4.36
C PHE A 21 -9.83 7.89 4.87
N ILE A 22 -9.68 6.77 4.17
CA ILE A 22 -10.25 5.49 4.58
C ILE A 22 -9.42 4.83 5.70
N TYR A 23 -8.10 5.08 5.74
CA TYR A 23 -7.23 4.57 6.80
C TYR A 23 -7.52 5.24 8.13
N ASP A 24 -7.74 6.56 8.14
CA ASP A 24 -8.09 7.33 9.33
C ASP A 24 -9.43 6.85 9.90
N ARG A 25 -10.45 6.65 9.05
CA ARG A 25 -11.74 6.07 9.45
C ARG A 25 -11.58 4.66 10.04
N ALA A 26 -10.79 3.80 9.41
CA ALA A 26 -10.52 2.46 9.91
C ALA A 26 -9.77 2.49 11.26
N ALA A 27 -8.80 3.40 11.42
CA ALA A 27 -8.04 3.59 12.64
C ALA A 27 -8.92 4.08 13.80
N GLN A 28 -9.81 5.04 13.56
CA GLN A 28 -10.80 5.52 14.54
C GLN A 28 -11.70 4.39 15.05
N GLN A 29 -12.04 3.43 14.19
CA GLN A 29 -12.80 2.25 14.55
C GLN A 29 -11.97 1.11 15.16
N LYS A 30 -10.65 1.31 15.36
CA LYS A 30 -9.68 0.28 15.80
C LYS A 30 -9.64 -0.94 14.88
N ARG A 31 -9.79 -0.70 13.58
CA ARG A 31 -9.84 -1.72 12.52
C ARG A 31 -8.72 -1.60 11.50
N LEU A 32 -7.78 -0.68 11.70
CA LEU A 32 -6.55 -0.60 10.92
C LEU A 32 -5.49 -1.47 11.59
N PHE A 33 -5.01 -2.47 10.87
CA PHE A 33 -3.97 -3.40 11.32
C PHE A 33 -2.80 -3.38 10.34
N GLY A 34 -1.61 -3.72 10.84
CA GLY A 34 -0.41 -3.84 10.03
C GLY A 34 0.28 -5.17 10.27
N LEU A 35 0.94 -5.67 9.22
CA LEU A 35 1.85 -6.81 9.30
C LEU A 35 3.20 -6.36 8.72
N ARG A 36 4.28 -6.62 9.44
CA ARG A 36 5.64 -6.33 8.95
C ARG A 36 5.98 -7.33 7.85
N HIS A 37 6.38 -6.81 6.69
CA HIS A 37 6.96 -7.62 5.62
C HIS A 37 8.40 -7.99 5.98
N GLU A 38 8.76 -9.26 5.85
CA GLU A 38 10.12 -9.77 6.21
C GLU A 38 10.95 -10.16 4.99
N GLY A 39 10.36 -10.17 3.78
CA GLY A 39 11.09 -10.43 2.54
C GLY A 39 11.75 -9.17 1.96
N GLN A 40 12.48 -9.37 0.86
CA GLN A 40 13.03 -8.27 0.06
C GLN A 40 11.92 -7.42 -0.55
N TRP A 41 12.15 -6.12 -0.63
CA TRP A 41 11.28 -5.15 -1.26
C TRP A 41 12.15 -4.17 -2.06
N ILE A 42 11.86 -4.00 -3.34
CA ILE A 42 12.60 -3.11 -4.23
C ILE A 42 11.60 -2.15 -4.89
N GLU A 43 11.87 -0.86 -4.82
CA GLU A 43 11.04 0.18 -5.44
C GLU A 43 11.49 0.41 -6.90
N LEU A 44 10.53 0.38 -7.83
CA LEU A 44 10.77 0.49 -9.28
C LEU A 44 10.39 1.87 -9.84
N ASN A 45 10.40 2.89 -8.99
CA ASN A 45 10.04 4.27 -9.35
C ASN A 45 11.19 5.03 -10.02
N HIS A 46 12.40 4.46 -10.08
CA HIS A 46 13.56 5.03 -10.74
C HIS A 46 14.35 3.96 -11.53
N PRO A 47 15.11 4.34 -12.58
CA PRO A 47 15.87 3.40 -13.40
C PRO A 47 16.85 2.52 -12.61
N GLU A 48 17.51 3.07 -11.59
CA GLU A 48 18.42 2.33 -10.71
C GLU A 48 17.71 1.22 -9.92
N GLY A 49 16.45 1.44 -9.54
CA GLY A 49 15.63 0.44 -8.86
C GLY A 49 15.29 -0.75 -9.76
N LEU A 50 15.08 -0.49 -11.05
CA LEU A 50 14.88 -1.55 -12.04
C LEU A 50 16.13 -2.43 -12.18
N ALA A 51 17.30 -1.83 -12.37
CA ALA A 51 18.55 -2.58 -12.48
C ALA A 51 18.82 -3.42 -11.22
N ALA A 52 18.53 -2.87 -10.03
CA ALA A 52 18.66 -3.60 -8.77
C ALA A 52 17.70 -4.80 -8.67
N ALA A 53 16.45 -4.65 -9.14
CA ALA A 53 15.49 -5.74 -9.16
C ALA A 53 15.85 -6.83 -10.17
N GLU A 54 16.32 -6.45 -11.35
CA GLU A 54 16.80 -7.40 -12.37
C GLU A 54 17.97 -8.24 -11.84
N GLN A 55 18.93 -7.60 -11.16
CA GLN A 55 20.05 -8.31 -10.54
C GLN A 55 19.57 -9.28 -9.44
N ALA A 56 18.64 -8.84 -8.58
CA ALA A 56 18.11 -9.69 -7.50
C ALA A 56 17.33 -10.92 -8.00
N LEU A 57 16.78 -10.88 -9.23
CA LEU A 57 16.09 -12.03 -9.85
C LEU A 57 17.04 -13.07 -10.45
N LEU A 58 18.31 -12.71 -10.69
CA LEU A 58 19.32 -13.59 -11.25
C LEU A 58 20.13 -14.34 -10.17
N GLU A 59 19.95 -13.96 -8.91
CA GLU A 59 20.52 -14.63 -7.72
C GLU A 59 19.65 -15.82 -7.28
#